data_AF-A0A9C7L8N4-F1
#
_entry.id   AF-A0A9C7L8N4-F1
#
_cell.length_a   1.000
_cell.length_b   1.000
_cell.length_c   1.000
_cell.angle_alpha   90.00
_cell.angle_beta   90.00
_cell.angle_gamma   90.00
#
_symmetry.space_group_name_H-M   'P 1'
#
loop_
_entity.id
_entity.type
_entity.pdbx_description
1 polymer ?
#
loop_
_entity_poly.entity_id
_entity_poly.type
_entity_poly.pdbx_seq_one_letter_code
_entity_poly.pdbx_strand_id
1 'polypeptide(L)'
;MQKAIIHFVISALLGLGIGYLAFQVVGGGEESNVASPETANTDTTTEKGNAQEDTNTDTEAVVAEDSLLSTKGCLGCHSVEGLNLTGGATGPDLTQAYINVEGKHGKPIDQFLKEPTSAVMSGVIGGNPLSDDEVTQIVDLLKQASQNQ
;
A
#
# COMPACT_ATOMS: atom_id res chain seq x y z
N MET A 1 8.01 -27.62 34.75
CA MET A 1 7.90 -26.54 33.73
C MET A 1 6.46 -26.05 33.50
N GLN A 2 5.45 -26.92 33.52
CA GLN A 2 4.04 -26.54 33.29
C GLN A 2 3.46 -25.49 34.26
N LYS A 3 3.79 -25.55 35.56
CA LYS A 3 3.32 -24.57 36.56
C LYS A 3 3.87 -23.15 36.31
N ALA A 4 5.12 -23.05 35.87
CA ALA A 4 5.75 -21.75 35.56
C ALA A 4 5.11 -21.09 34.32
N ILE A 5 4.73 -21.89 33.31
CA ILE A 5 4.03 -21.40 32.12
C ILE A 5 2.63 -20.89 32.50
N ILE A 6 1.90 -21.61 33.37
CA ILE A 6 0.58 -21.17 33.85
C ILE A 6 0.69 -19.82 34.61
N HIS A 7 1.68 -19.66 35.49
CA HIS A 7 1.90 -18.39 36.19
C HIS A 7 2.31 -17.26 35.24
N PHE A 8 3.12 -17.55 34.21
CA PHE A 8 3.50 -16.58 33.19
C PHE A 8 2.28 -16.11 32.38
N VAL A 9 1.43 -17.03 31.92
CA VAL A 9 0.22 -16.70 31.15
C VAL A 9 -0.79 -15.90 31.99
N ILE A 10 -1.00 -16.27 33.25
CA ILE A 10 -1.89 -15.51 34.16
C ILE A 10 -1.36 -14.09 34.37
N SER A 11 -0.05 -13.94 34.59
CA SER A 11 0.58 -12.63 34.79
C SER A 11 0.55 -11.78 33.51
N ALA A 12 0.75 -12.40 32.35
CA ALA A 12 0.68 -11.72 31.05
C ALA A 12 -0.75 -11.23 30.75
N LEU A 13 -1.77 -12.05 31.02
CA LEU A 13 -3.18 -11.67 30.81
C LEU A 13 -3.62 -10.56 31.78
N LEU A 14 -3.21 -10.63 33.05
CA LEU A 14 -3.52 -9.58 34.02
C LEU A 14 -2.78 -8.29 33.70
N GLY A 15 -1.49 -8.35 33.36
CA GLY A 15 -0.69 -7.19 32.98
C GLY A 15 -1.18 -6.52 31.70
N LEU A 16 -1.45 -7.31 30.66
CA LEU A 16 -1.95 -6.80 29.37
C LEU A 16 -3.39 -6.28 29.50
N GLY A 17 -4.23 -6.93 30.31
CA GLY A 17 -5.60 -6.46 30.56
C GLY A 17 -5.68 -5.16 31.37
N ILE A 18 -4.89 -5.04 32.44
CA ILE A 18 -4.81 -3.80 33.25
C ILE A 18 -4.15 -2.68 32.43
N GLY A 19 -3.10 -3.01 31.67
CA GLY A 19 -2.44 -2.07 30.75
C GLY A 19 -3.39 -1.54 29.67
N TYR A 20 -4.18 -2.42 29.05
CA TYR A 20 -5.19 -2.03 28.05
C TYR A 20 -6.27 -1.12 28.65
N LEU A 21 -6.77 -1.43 29.84
CA LEU A 21 -7.79 -0.61 30.49
C LEU A 21 -7.25 0.77 30.89
N ALA A 22 -6.00 0.83 31.37
CA ALA A 22 -5.33 2.10 31.66
C ALA A 22 -5.04 2.90 30.38
N PHE A 23 -4.66 2.24 29.29
CA PHE A 23 -4.46 2.87 27.98
C PHE A 23 -5.76 3.45 27.42
N GLN A 24 -6.89 2.74 27.56
CA GLN A 24 -8.21 3.26 27.16
C GLN A 24 -8.68 4.45 28.02
N VAL A 25 -8.37 4.46 29.32
CA VAL A 25 -8.79 5.53 30.26
C VAL A 25 -7.88 6.75 30.21
N VAL A 26 -6.57 6.56 30.00
CA VAL A 26 -5.57 7.64 30.06
C VAL A 26 -5.10 8.09 28.67
N GLY A 27 -5.19 7.23 27.65
CA GLY A 27 -4.62 7.46 26.31
C GLY A 27 -5.59 7.23 25.14
N GLY A 28 -6.90 7.23 25.38
CA GLY A 28 -7.94 6.94 24.38
C GLY A 28 -8.21 8.03 23.33
N GLY A 29 -7.15 8.49 22.67
CA GLY A 29 -7.20 9.21 21.39
C GLY A 29 -6.18 8.58 20.43
N GLU A 30 -6.70 7.77 19.50
CA GLU A 30 -6.11 7.35 18.21
C GLU A 30 -4.98 6.27 18.20
N GLU A 31 -5.42 5.06 17.79
CA GLU A 31 -4.84 4.04 16.88
C GLU A 31 -3.33 3.69 16.85
N SER A 32 -3.02 2.39 17.04
CA SER A 32 -2.22 1.59 16.06
C SER A 32 -1.96 0.12 16.47
N ASN A 33 -2.46 -0.79 15.63
CA ASN A 33 -1.84 -1.96 14.97
C ASN A 33 -0.84 -2.89 15.72
N VAL A 34 -1.03 -4.22 15.69
CA VAL A 34 -0.03 -5.26 15.28
C VAL A 34 -0.69 -6.65 14.96
N ALA A 35 -0.60 -7.06 13.68
CA ALA A 35 -0.33 -8.36 13.01
C ALA A 35 -0.87 -9.77 13.47
N SER A 36 -1.58 -10.41 12.51
CA SER A 36 -1.56 -11.80 11.91
C SER A 36 -1.31 -13.09 12.72
N PRO A 37 -1.98 -14.21 12.34
CA PRO A 37 -1.25 -15.27 11.60
C PRO A 37 -1.98 -15.86 10.36
N GLU A 38 -1.19 -16.26 9.36
CA GLU A 38 -1.55 -17.17 8.24
C GLU A 38 -1.97 -18.56 8.73
N THR A 39 -2.88 -19.25 8.01
CA THR A 39 -2.67 -20.57 7.34
C THR A 39 -3.97 -21.11 6.70
N ALA A 40 -3.83 -21.64 5.47
CA ALA A 40 -4.61 -22.69 4.76
C ALA A 40 -5.84 -22.36 3.88
N ASN A 41 -5.55 -22.33 2.56
CA ASN A 41 -6.26 -22.91 1.40
C ASN A 41 -7.67 -23.51 1.57
N THR A 42 -8.59 -23.09 0.69
CA THR A 42 -9.45 -24.01 -0.09
C THR A 42 -9.83 -23.36 -1.43
N ASP A 43 -9.57 -24.14 -2.46
CA ASP A 43 -9.81 -23.97 -3.89
C ASP A 43 -11.32 -24.05 -4.22
N THR A 44 -11.83 -23.15 -5.07
CA THR A 44 -12.83 -23.44 -6.11
C THR A 44 -12.93 -22.27 -7.10
N THR A 45 -12.71 -22.61 -8.37
CA THR A 45 -12.77 -21.78 -9.57
C THR A 45 -14.21 -21.58 -10.10
N THR A 46 -14.38 -20.54 -10.95
CA THR A 46 -15.46 -20.23 -11.94
C THR A 46 -16.73 -19.55 -11.39
N GLU A 47 -17.30 -18.47 -11.93
CA GLU A 47 -17.33 -17.88 -13.29
C GLU A 47 -17.47 -16.33 -13.30
N LYS A 48 -16.75 -15.70 -14.24
CA LYS A 48 -17.19 -14.65 -15.20
C LYS A 48 -18.48 -13.86 -14.90
N GLY A 49 -18.32 -12.54 -14.73
CA GLY A 49 -19.39 -11.55 -14.86
C GLY A 49 -18.82 -10.17 -15.23
N ASN A 50 -18.97 -9.81 -16.50
CA ASN A 50 -18.69 -8.50 -17.07
C ASN A 50 -19.71 -7.47 -16.54
N ALA A 51 -19.24 -6.38 -15.96
CA ALA A 51 -19.99 -5.13 -15.88
C ALA A 51 -19.00 -3.96 -15.84
N GLN A 52 -18.77 -3.40 -17.03
CA GLN A 52 -18.41 -2.01 -17.23
C GLN A 52 -19.37 -1.11 -16.44
N GLU A 53 -18.84 -0.29 -15.54
CA GLU A 53 -19.54 0.85 -14.97
C GLU A 53 -18.68 2.09 -15.19
N ASP A 54 -18.98 2.77 -16.29
CA ASP A 54 -18.69 4.19 -16.46
C ASP A 54 -19.41 4.96 -15.36
N THR A 55 -18.67 5.53 -14.42
CA THR A 55 -19.15 6.69 -13.67
C THR A 55 -18.02 7.68 -13.47
N ASN A 56 -18.06 8.71 -14.32
CA ASN A 56 -17.45 10.00 -14.07
C ASN A 56 -18.00 10.59 -12.74
N THR A 57 -17.10 11.24 -12.02
CA THR A 57 -17.39 12.34 -11.07
C THR A 57 -17.97 11.95 -9.71
N ASP A 58 -17.09 11.65 -8.75
CA ASP A 58 -16.90 12.57 -7.62
C ASP A 58 -15.45 12.44 -7.10
N THR A 59 -14.72 13.54 -7.25
CA THR A 59 -13.27 13.65 -7.14
C THR A 59 -12.89 13.95 -5.69
N GLU A 60 -11.76 13.39 -5.25
CA GLU A 60 -10.83 13.94 -4.24
C GLU A 60 -10.66 13.17 -2.91
N ALA A 61 -11.62 12.39 -2.41
CA ALA A 61 -11.43 11.68 -1.12
C ALA A 61 -11.58 10.14 -1.17
N VAL A 62 -12.31 9.59 -2.14
CA VAL A 62 -12.53 8.13 -2.25
C VAL A 62 -11.43 7.45 -3.10
N VAL A 63 -10.61 8.23 -3.78
CA VAL A 63 -9.56 7.76 -4.71
C VAL A 63 -8.27 7.35 -4.03
N ALA A 64 -8.02 7.74 -2.78
CA ALA A 64 -6.72 7.49 -2.15
C ALA A 64 -6.51 6.02 -1.75
N GLU A 65 -7.46 5.48 -1.00
CA GLU A 65 -7.38 4.11 -0.48
C GLU A 65 -7.63 3.04 -1.56
N ASP A 66 -8.43 3.37 -2.59
CA ASP A 66 -8.76 2.46 -3.69
C ASP A 66 -7.89 2.68 -4.94
N SER A 67 -6.88 3.55 -4.86
CA SER A 67 -5.94 3.70 -5.96
C SER A 67 -5.08 2.44 -6.13
N LEU A 68 -4.77 2.13 -7.38
CA LEU A 68 -3.81 1.07 -7.72
C LEU A 68 -2.45 1.31 -7.01
N LEU A 69 -2.08 2.58 -6.79
CA LEU A 69 -0.86 2.96 -6.06
C LEU A 69 -0.91 2.56 -4.57
N SER A 70 -2.07 2.62 -3.93
CA SER A 70 -2.27 2.15 -2.56
C SER A 70 -2.23 0.63 -2.50
N THR A 71 -3.00 -0.05 -3.36
CA THR A 71 -3.11 -1.52 -3.36
C THR A 71 -1.80 -2.23 -3.71
N LYS A 72 -0.93 -1.61 -4.53
CA LYS A 72 0.42 -2.12 -4.81
C LYS A 72 1.49 -1.67 -3.81
N GLY A 73 1.09 -0.93 -2.78
CA GLY A 73 1.97 -0.49 -1.70
C GLY A 73 2.95 0.62 -2.09
N CYS A 74 2.76 1.28 -3.23
CA CYS A 74 3.61 2.39 -3.66
C CYS A 74 3.56 3.54 -2.64
N LEU A 75 2.37 3.82 -2.11
CA LEU A 75 2.15 4.87 -1.11
C LEU A 75 2.83 4.59 0.23
N GLY A 76 3.24 3.36 0.51
CA GLY A 76 3.99 3.03 1.73
C GLY A 76 5.36 3.70 1.78
N CYS A 77 5.95 4.03 0.63
CA CYS A 77 7.25 4.70 0.55
C CYS A 77 7.21 6.06 -0.12
N HIS A 78 6.18 6.35 -0.91
CA HIS A 78 6.11 7.54 -1.76
C HIS A 78 4.81 8.31 -1.54
N SER A 79 4.85 9.65 -1.62
CA SER A 79 3.67 10.50 -1.79
C SER A 79 3.33 10.71 -3.27
N VAL A 80 2.10 11.14 -3.55
CA VAL A 80 1.69 11.68 -4.86
C VAL A 80 0.85 12.95 -4.64
N GLU A 81 1.55 14.04 -4.32
CA GLU A 81 0.92 15.33 -3.99
C GLU A 81 -0.01 15.86 -5.10
N GLY A 82 0.30 15.67 -6.38
CA GLY A 82 -0.56 16.11 -7.50
C GLY A 82 -1.90 15.35 -7.61
N LEU A 83 -2.10 14.29 -6.83
CA LEU A 83 -3.39 13.61 -6.70
C LEU A 83 -3.94 13.69 -5.26
N ASN A 84 -3.36 14.55 -4.42
CA ASN A 84 -3.65 14.63 -2.99
C ASN A 84 -3.48 13.29 -2.26
N LEU A 85 -2.62 12.40 -2.75
CA LEU A 85 -2.35 11.11 -2.13
C LEU A 85 -1.20 11.23 -1.15
N THR A 86 -1.54 11.10 0.13
CA THR A 86 -0.54 11.07 1.21
C THR A 86 0.13 9.70 1.25
N GLY A 87 1.45 9.69 1.44
CA GLY A 87 2.22 8.46 1.56
C GLY A 87 3.54 8.68 2.28
N GLY A 88 4.44 7.72 2.17
CA GLY A 88 5.77 7.78 2.79
C GLY A 88 6.70 8.80 2.14
N ALA A 89 7.77 9.14 2.85
CA ALA A 89 8.87 10.00 2.36
C ALA A 89 10.20 9.24 2.21
N THR A 90 10.16 7.90 2.24
CA THR A 90 11.33 7.03 2.03
C THR A 90 11.82 7.13 0.59
N GLY A 91 10.89 7.20 -0.36
CA GLY A 91 11.13 7.48 -1.76
C GLY A 91 10.71 8.92 -2.12
N PRO A 92 11.18 9.44 -3.27
CA PRO A 92 10.79 10.76 -3.75
C PRO A 92 9.31 10.80 -4.16
N ASP A 93 8.67 11.95 -4.02
CA ASP A 93 7.30 12.15 -4.51
C ASP A 93 7.13 11.75 -5.99
N LEU A 94 6.07 11.00 -6.30
CA LEU A 94 5.85 10.43 -7.63
C LEU A 94 5.06 11.34 -8.56
N THR A 95 4.63 12.53 -8.13
CA THR A 95 3.80 13.42 -8.95
C THR A 95 4.45 13.71 -10.30
N GLN A 96 5.77 13.88 -10.33
CA GLN A 96 6.53 14.15 -11.55
C GLN A 96 7.24 12.91 -12.12
N ALA A 97 6.87 11.69 -11.69
CA ALA A 97 7.52 10.46 -12.14
C ALA A 97 7.32 10.22 -13.65
N TYR A 98 6.12 10.51 -14.18
CA TYR A 98 5.82 10.37 -15.60
C TYR A 98 6.81 11.14 -16.49
N ILE A 99 7.18 12.35 -16.08
CA ILE A 99 8.08 13.24 -16.82
C ILE A 99 9.56 12.89 -16.56
N ASN A 100 9.90 12.59 -15.30
CA ASN A 100 11.30 12.52 -14.88
C ASN A 100 11.96 11.15 -15.06
N VAL A 101 11.18 10.05 -15.12
CA VAL A 101 11.77 8.70 -15.12
C VAL A 101 12.59 8.46 -16.39
N GLU A 102 12.11 8.87 -17.56
CA GLU A 102 12.87 8.68 -18.80
C GLU A 102 14.21 9.41 -18.78
N GLY A 103 14.23 10.67 -18.34
CA GLY A 103 15.46 11.45 -18.24
C GLY A 103 16.45 10.88 -17.21
N LYS A 104 15.97 10.24 -16.14
CA LYS A 104 16.83 9.68 -15.07
C LYS A 104 17.28 8.24 -15.33
N HIS A 105 16.47 7.44 -16.01
CA HIS A 105 16.67 6.00 -16.15
C HIS A 105 16.89 5.55 -17.59
N GLY A 106 16.77 6.44 -18.58
CA GLY A 106 17.02 6.14 -19.99
C GLY A 106 16.00 5.20 -20.62
N LYS A 107 14.83 5.02 -20.00
CA LYS A 107 13.71 4.21 -20.49
C LYS A 107 12.38 4.85 -20.09
N PRO A 108 11.33 4.72 -20.91
CA PRO A 108 10.03 5.27 -20.59
C PRO A 108 9.44 4.61 -19.33
N ILE A 109 8.50 5.31 -18.68
CA ILE A 109 7.96 4.92 -17.36
C ILE A 109 7.31 3.53 -17.36
N ASP A 110 6.61 3.17 -18.42
CA ASP A 110 5.98 1.85 -18.60
C ASP A 110 7.03 0.73 -18.62
N GLN A 111 8.13 0.94 -19.35
CA GLN A 111 9.24 -0.01 -19.37
C GLN A 111 10.01 -0.04 -18.05
N PHE A 112 10.13 1.10 -17.37
CA PHE A 112 10.73 1.16 -16.04
C PHE A 112 9.92 0.37 -15.01
N LEU A 113 8.59 0.42 -15.06
CA LEU A 113 7.74 -0.33 -14.14
C LEU A 113 7.81 -1.85 -14.38
N LYS A 114 8.13 -2.30 -15.60
CA LYS A 114 8.37 -3.72 -15.89
C LYS A 114 9.79 -4.16 -15.53
N GLU A 115 10.77 -3.29 -15.80
CA GLU A 115 12.19 -3.57 -15.63
C GLU A 115 12.90 -2.38 -14.96
N PRO A 116 12.69 -2.17 -13.64
CA PRO A 116 13.24 -1.04 -12.93
C PRO A 116 14.76 -1.13 -12.85
N THR A 117 15.44 -0.01 -13.07
CA THR A 117 16.92 0.06 -13.05
C THR A 117 17.49 0.51 -11.69
N SER A 118 16.63 0.93 -10.77
CA SER A 118 17.02 1.34 -9.41
C SER A 118 17.15 0.12 -8.50
N ALA A 119 18.24 0.05 -7.72
CA ALA A 119 18.51 -1.04 -6.78
C ALA A 119 17.34 -1.32 -5.81
N VAL A 120 16.63 -0.28 -5.36
CA VAL A 120 15.48 -0.42 -4.45
C VAL A 120 14.24 -0.90 -5.21
N MET A 121 13.93 -0.28 -6.34
CA MET A 121 12.72 -0.63 -7.10
C MET A 121 12.80 -1.99 -7.79
N SER A 122 13.99 -2.47 -8.14
CA SER A 122 14.19 -3.84 -8.60
C SER A 122 13.82 -4.88 -7.54
N GLY A 123 14.04 -4.58 -6.26
CA GLY A 123 13.58 -5.44 -5.16
C GLY A 123 12.07 -5.35 -4.93
N VAL A 124 11.52 -4.13 -4.90
CA VAL A 124 10.09 -3.89 -4.60
C VAL A 124 9.19 -4.46 -5.70
N ILE A 125 9.39 -4.08 -6.95
CA ILE A 125 8.54 -4.54 -8.06
C ILE A 125 8.90 -5.97 -8.47
N GLY A 126 10.18 -6.36 -8.37
CA GLY A 126 10.60 -7.73 -8.69
C GLY A 126 10.00 -8.80 -7.78
N GLY A 127 9.66 -8.45 -6.53
CA GLY A 127 8.99 -9.36 -5.59
C GLY A 127 7.51 -9.60 -5.91
N ASN A 128 6.85 -8.65 -6.57
CA ASN A 128 5.46 -8.77 -7.02
C ASN A 128 5.27 -8.02 -8.35
N PRO A 129 5.62 -8.66 -9.48
CA PRO A 129 5.58 -8.01 -10.79
C PRO A 129 4.19 -7.52 -11.16
N LEU A 130 4.14 -6.37 -11.83
CA LEU A 130 2.90 -5.77 -12.32
C LEU A 130 2.47 -6.43 -13.65
N SER A 131 1.16 -6.59 -13.84
CA SER A 131 0.60 -6.96 -15.14
C SER A 131 0.64 -5.78 -16.13
N ASP A 132 0.47 -6.05 -17.42
CA ASP A 132 0.45 -4.99 -18.44
C ASP A 132 -0.70 -3.99 -18.23
N ASP A 133 -1.86 -4.47 -17.79
CA ASP A 133 -3.02 -3.63 -17.46
C ASP A 133 -2.74 -2.76 -16.24
N GLU A 134 -2.03 -3.28 -15.23
CA GLU A 134 -1.65 -2.54 -14.04
C GLU A 134 -0.61 -1.47 -14.34
N VAL A 135 0.39 -1.80 -15.17
CA VAL A 135 1.37 -0.81 -15.64
C VAL A 135 0.67 0.33 -16.36
N THR A 136 -0.28 0.02 -17.25
CA THR A 136 -1.02 1.05 -18.00
C THR A 136 -1.78 1.99 -17.06
N GLN A 137 -2.53 1.42 -16.11
CA GLN A 137 -3.29 2.20 -15.12
C GLN A 137 -2.39 3.05 -14.22
N ILE A 138 -1.26 2.51 -13.75
CA ILE A 138 -0.28 3.27 -12.96
C ILE A 138 0.28 4.42 -13.79
N VAL A 139 0.65 4.18 -15.05
CA VAL A 139 1.19 5.22 -15.93
C VAL A 139 0.16 6.33 -16.17
N ASP A 140 -1.10 6.00 -16.35
CA ASP A 140 -2.18 6.98 -16.50
C ASP A 140 -2.38 7.82 -15.24
N LEU A 141 -2.36 7.19 -14.05
CA LEU A 141 -2.40 7.90 -12.77
C LEU A 141 -1.21 8.85 -12.60
N LEU A 142 0.02 8.39 -12.89
CA LEU A 142 1.23 9.22 -12.79
C LEU A 142 1.21 10.36 -13.82
N LYS A 143 0.65 10.14 -15.00
CA LYS A 143 0.45 11.17 -16.01
C LYS A 143 -0.54 12.22 -15.52
N GLN A 144 -1.68 11.81 -14.97
CA GLN A 144 -2.65 12.73 -14.37
C GLN A 144 -2.03 13.54 -13.23
N ALA A 145 -1.30 12.88 -12.33
CA ALA A 145 -0.59 13.55 -11.22
C ALA A 145 0.33 14.66 -11.73
N SER A 146 1.11 14.39 -12.79
CA SER A 146 2.06 15.36 -13.33
C SER A 146 1.44 16.64 -13.89
N GLN A 147 0.15 16.60 -14.22
CA GLN A 147 -0.61 17.72 -14.78
C GLN A 147 -1.23 18.62 -13.70
N ASN A 148 -1.25 18.17 -12.45
CA ASN A 148 -1.92 18.83 -11.32
C ASN A 148 -0.92 19.52 -10.36
N GLN A 149 0.23 19.98 -10.86
CA GLN A 149 1.18 20.82 -10.09
C GLN A 149 1.16 22.27 -10.54
#